data_AF-B1XZK1-F1
#
_entry.id   AF-B1XZK1-F1
#
_cell.length_a   1.000
_cell.length_b   1.000
_cell.length_c   1.000
_cell.angle_alpha   90.00
_cell.angle_beta   90.00
_cell.angle_gamma   90.00
#
_symmetry.space_group_name_H-M   'P 1'
#
loop_
_entity.id
_entity.type
_entity.pdbx_description
1 polymer ?
#
loop_
_entity_poly.entity_id
_entity_poly.type
_entity_poly.pdbx_seq_one_letter_code
_entity_poly.pdbx_strand_id
1 'polypeptide(L)'
;MAAPKCCFDRILPRDLLRPQATLAGPGGRTRAISPKGKTWINGSTLRVRFMGGTAAEQARTREQAGWWSAVCNLKFDFGNAPEAEIRISYDGNDGAWSMLGTDARSIPFNQATMNLGFMDGGTAAHEFGHAIGLAHEHSSPAGGIQWNEQAVIRSLAGPPNFWDEATTRHNVFFKYGMDQINGTQFDPDSIMLYAFPAEWTLNGVATHANEVLSALDREFVAGARMYPKTQPGLPAATPLTVGASRISASIGKAGEEDLFRFHADTNGVYVIETMGITDVYMKLFGPNSATALLAEDDDSGFGLNPRISAPLLAGDYFVQVRHYDRSGGTGRYSVGVKRR
;
A
#
# COMPACT_ATOMS: atom_id res chain seq x y z
N MET A 1 -7.32 30.49 17.12
CA MET A 1 -6.93 30.28 15.71
C MET A 1 -7.75 29.12 15.17
N ALA A 2 -8.10 29.12 13.89
CA ALA A 2 -8.76 27.95 13.29
C ALA A 2 -7.79 26.75 13.33
N ALA A 3 -8.30 25.54 13.55
CA ALA A 3 -7.49 24.33 13.51
C ALA A 3 -6.86 24.15 12.12
N PRO A 4 -5.66 23.55 12.00
CA PRO A 4 -5.11 23.18 10.70
C PRO A 4 -6.06 22.22 9.97
N LYS A 5 -6.09 22.31 8.64
CA LYS A 5 -6.69 21.27 7.80
C LYS A 5 -5.81 20.03 7.93
N CYS A 6 -6.37 18.92 8.40
CA CYS A 6 -5.67 17.66 8.46
C CYS A 6 -6.26 16.72 7.40
N CYS A 7 -5.40 16.02 6.69
CA CYS A 7 -5.85 14.87 5.91
C CYS A 7 -6.32 13.76 6.86
N PHE A 8 -6.82 12.63 6.35
CA PHE A 8 -6.99 11.41 7.16
C PHE A 8 -6.98 10.14 6.31
N ASP A 9 -6.73 9.01 6.95
CA ASP A 9 -6.86 7.70 6.31
C ASP A 9 -8.30 7.17 6.42
N ARG A 10 -8.83 6.62 5.32
CA ARG A 10 -10.01 5.75 5.38
C ARG A 10 -9.55 4.30 5.39
N ILE A 11 -9.61 3.66 6.56
CA ILE A 11 -9.25 2.26 6.75
C ILE A 11 -10.50 1.39 6.84
N LEU A 12 -10.43 0.17 6.28
CA LEU A 12 -11.54 -0.76 6.30
C LEU A 12 -11.82 -1.26 7.73
N PRO A 13 -13.10 -1.48 8.12
CA PRO A 13 -13.44 -1.96 9.47
C PRO A 13 -12.72 -3.24 9.91
N ARG A 14 -12.40 -4.13 8.97
CA ARG A 14 -11.64 -5.37 9.23
C ARG A 14 -10.21 -5.12 9.72
N ASP A 15 -9.63 -3.98 9.36
CA ASP A 15 -8.29 -3.58 9.73
C ASP A 15 -8.27 -2.81 11.06
N LEU A 16 -9.43 -2.29 11.51
CA LEU A 16 -9.62 -1.72 12.87
C LEU A 16 -9.67 -2.80 13.97
N LEU A 17 -10.02 -4.04 13.62
CA LEU A 17 -10.32 -5.11 14.57
C LEU A 17 -9.29 -6.24 14.61
N ARG A 18 -8.14 -6.13 13.92
CA ARG A 18 -7.09 -7.16 13.97
C ARG A 18 -6.26 -7.00 15.25
N PRO A 19 -6.27 -7.97 16.18
CA PRO A 19 -5.27 -8.04 17.24
C PRO A 19 -3.93 -8.36 16.58
N GLN A 20 -2.92 -7.52 16.86
CA GLN A 20 -1.63 -7.58 16.20
C GLN A 20 -0.69 -8.42 17.07
N ALA A 21 -0.27 -9.58 16.57
CA ALA A 21 0.75 -10.38 17.22
C ALA A 21 2.09 -9.64 17.12
N THR A 22 2.70 -9.37 18.27
CA THR A 22 3.99 -8.70 18.40
C THR A 22 5.12 -9.72 18.32
N LEU A 23 6.03 -9.56 17.35
CA LEU A 23 7.32 -10.26 17.37
C LEU A 23 8.47 -9.26 17.19
N ALA A 24 9.41 -9.26 18.13
CA ALA A 24 10.60 -8.43 18.07
C ALA A 24 11.57 -8.94 16.99
N GLY A 25 11.80 -8.15 15.94
CA GLY A 25 12.79 -8.44 14.90
C GLY A 25 14.19 -7.88 15.24
N PRO A 26 15.29 -8.60 14.91
CA PRO A 26 16.65 -8.13 15.14
C PRO A 26 17.18 -7.23 13.99
N GLY A 27 17.85 -6.13 14.35
CA GLY A 27 18.96 -5.57 13.54
C GLY A 27 18.67 -4.67 12.33
N GLY A 28 18.08 -3.49 12.57
CA GLY A 28 18.44 -2.17 11.99
C GLY A 28 18.79 -1.96 10.50
N ARG A 29 17.90 -1.25 9.78
CA ARG A 29 18.08 -0.04 8.92
C ARG A 29 16.81 0.22 8.07
N THR A 30 16.52 1.44 7.59
CA THR A 30 15.64 2.51 8.13
C THR A 30 14.79 3.11 6.97
N ARG A 31 13.67 3.86 7.21
CA ARG A 31 12.95 4.90 6.37
C ARG A 31 11.40 4.87 6.53
N ALA A 32 10.62 5.69 5.79
CA ALA A 32 9.16 5.95 5.87
C ALA A 32 8.26 4.70 6.12
N ILE A 33 7.01 4.88 6.58
CA ILE A 33 6.15 3.78 7.06
C ILE A 33 5.25 3.19 5.97
N SER A 34 5.27 1.87 5.77
CA SER A 34 4.24 1.16 4.98
C SER A 34 3.71 -0.08 5.71
N PRO A 35 2.38 -0.17 5.96
CA PRO A 35 1.79 -1.35 6.58
C PRO A 35 1.90 -2.58 5.69
N LYS A 36 2.35 -3.70 6.26
CA LYS A 36 2.52 -4.97 5.54
C LYS A 36 1.21 -5.41 4.89
N GLY A 37 1.30 -5.84 3.63
CA GLY A 37 0.17 -6.38 2.87
C GLY A 37 -0.66 -5.34 2.11
N LYS A 38 -0.39 -4.04 2.29
CA LYS A 38 -1.10 -2.95 1.61
C LYS A 38 -0.45 -2.51 0.30
N THR A 39 0.75 -3.00 -0.01
CA THR A 39 1.49 -2.64 -1.23
C THR A 39 0.91 -3.30 -2.48
N TRP A 40 1.05 -2.63 -3.62
CA TRP A 40 0.75 -3.16 -4.94
C TRP A 40 1.86 -4.11 -5.43
N ILE A 41 1.64 -4.83 -6.54
CA ILE A 41 2.71 -5.56 -7.20
C ILE A 41 3.71 -4.56 -7.80
N ASN A 42 5.00 -4.80 -7.58
CA ASN A 42 6.05 -3.97 -8.18
C ASN A 42 5.95 -3.93 -9.72
N GLY A 43 6.06 -2.76 -10.32
CA GLY A 43 5.87 -2.54 -11.76
C GLY A 43 4.42 -2.39 -12.21
N SER A 44 3.45 -2.30 -11.29
CA SER A 44 2.04 -2.08 -11.64
C SER A 44 1.80 -0.71 -12.26
N THR A 45 0.88 -0.69 -13.23
CA THR A 45 0.20 0.53 -13.68
C THR A 45 -1.16 0.59 -13.00
N LEU A 46 -1.38 1.58 -12.15
CA LEU A 46 -2.64 1.80 -11.44
C LEU A 46 -3.50 2.75 -12.26
N ARG A 47 -4.74 2.35 -12.56
CA ARG A 47 -5.67 3.23 -13.27
C ARG A 47 -6.22 4.25 -12.29
N VAL A 48 -6.29 5.48 -12.76
CA VAL A 48 -6.76 6.64 -12.01
C VAL A 48 -7.92 7.27 -12.76
N ARG A 49 -9.03 7.52 -12.06
CA ARG A 49 -10.20 8.21 -12.60
C ARG A 49 -10.55 9.42 -11.75
N PHE A 50 -10.84 10.54 -12.39
CA PHE A 50 -11.43 11.70 -11.73
C PHE A 50 -12.95 11.61 -11.70
N MET A 51 -13.53 11.83 -10.52
CA MET A 51 -14.97 11.90 -10.27
C MET A 51 -15.39 13.35 -10.01
N GLY A 52 -14.94 14.27 -10.86
CA GLY A 52 -15.12 15.72 -10.71
C GLY A 52 -13.80 16.48 -10.82
N GLY A 53 -13.74 17.64 -10.17
CA GLY A 53 -12.58 18.54 -10.16
C GLY A 53 -12.45 19.37 -11.45
N THR A 54 -11.95 20.58 -11.28
CA THR A 54 -11.57 21.51 -12.34
C THR A 54 -10.33 21.01 -13.08
N ALA A 55 -10.08 21.56 -14.28
CA ALA A 55 -8.90 21.23 -15.06
C ALA A 55 -7.59 21.51 -14.29
N ALA A 56 -7.55 22.59 -13.49
CA ALA A 56 -6.40 22.95 -12.68
C ALA A 56 -6.15 21.93 -11.55
N GLU A 57 -7.21 21.52 -10.84
CA GLU A 57 -7.13 20.52 -9.78
C GLU A 57 -6.65 19.17 -10.33
N GLN A 58 -7.20 18.72 -11.45
CA GLN A 58 -6.76 17.48 -12.08
C GLN A 58 -5.33 17.58 -12.63
N ALA A 59 -4.89 18.74 -13.13
CA ALA A 59 -3.51 18.93 -13.61
C ALA A 59 -2.50 18.81 -12.46
N ARG A 60 -2.76 19.49 -11.34
CA ARG A 60 -1.93 19.41 -10.13
C ARG A 60 -1.90 18.00 -9.54
N THR A 61 -3.03 17.29 -9.58
CA THR A 61 -3.09 15.90 -9.13
C THR A 61 -2.21 14.98 -9.97
N ARG A 62 -2.22 15.14 -11.30
CA ARG A 62 -1.34 14.37 -12.21
C ARG A 62 0.14 14.66 -11.95
N GLU A 63 0.48 15.93 -11.74
CA GLU A 63 1.86 16.35 -11.45
C GLU A 63 2.38 15.69 -10.17
N GLN A 64 1.65 15.82 -9.06
CA GLN A 64 2.08 15.32 -7.76
C GLN A 64 2.06 13.79 -7.67
N ALA A 65 1.11 13.11 -8.32
CA ALA A 65 1.18 11.66 -8.51
C ALA A 65 2.43 11.24 -9.30
N GLY A 66 2.82 12.05 -10.31
CA GLY A 66 4.03 11.85 -11.10
C GLY A 66 5.32 11.87 -10.27
N TRP A 67 5.35 12.58 -9.14
CA TRP A 67 6.52 12.59 -8.25
C TRP A 67 6.86 11.19 -7.73
N TRP A 68 5.85 10.38 -7.40
CA TRP A 68 6.04 9.00 -6.96
C TRP A 68 6.49 8.08 -8.10
N SER A 69 5.86 8.19 -9.28
CA SER A 69 6.26 7.40 -10.48
C SER A 69 7.69 7.72 -10.94
N ALA A 70 8.17 8.94 -10.68
CA ALA A 70 9.53 9.35 -11.00
C ALA A 70 10.58 8.59 -10.16
N VAL A 71 10.25 8.15 -8.94
CA VAL A 71 11.22 7.55 -8.02
C VAL A 71 11.02 6.05 -7.79
N CYS A 72 9.81 5.54 -7.96
CA CYS A 72 9.47 4.14 -7.72
C CYS A 72 8.94 3.45 -8.97
N ASN A 73 8.83 2.13 -8.95
CA ASN A 73 8.38 1.32 -10.10
C ASN A 73 6.87 1.11 -10.06
N LEU A 74 6.13 2.21 -9.95
CA LEU A 74 4.69 2.26 -10.20
C LEU A 74 4.42 3.30 -11.27
N LYS A 75 3.32 3.11 -12.00
CA LYS A 75 2.81 4.06 -12.99
C LYS A 75 1.36 4.38 -12.70
N PHE A 76 0.93 5.59 -13.06
CA PHE A 76 -0.46 6.00 -12.98
C PHE A 76 -1.01 6.24 -14.38
N ASP A 77 -2.07 5.51 -14.73
CA ASP A 77 -2.79 5.66 -15.99
C ASP A 77 -4.06 6.48 -15.74
N PHE A 78 -3.99 7.77 -16.06
CA PHE A 78 -5.12 8.69 -15.89
C PHE A 78 -6.12 8.55 -17.04
N GLY A 79 -7.24 7.91 -16.76
CA GLY A 79 -8.32 7.69 -17.69
C GLY A 79 -9.69 7.91 -17.05
N ASN A 80 -10.70 7.22 -17.57
CA ASN A 80 -12.08 7.29 -17.08
C ASN A 80 -12.69 5.90 -16.84
N ALA A 81 -11.85 4.87 -16.67
CA ALA A 81 -12.29 3.51 -16.40
C ALA A 81 -13.10 3.47 -15.08
N PRO A 82 -14.37 3.00 -15.09
CA PRO A 82 -15.18 2.97 -13.88
C PRO A 82 -14.60 2.08 -12.78
N GLU A 83 -13.86 1.03 -13.15
CA GLU A 83 -13.19 0.08 -12.29
C GLU A 83 -11.75 0.48 -11.93
N ALA A 84 -11.35 1.73 -12.17
CA ALA A 84 -10.04 2.26 -11.80
C ALA A 84 -9.71 2.01 -10.33
N GLU A 85 -8.48 1.62 -10.01
CA GLU A 85 -8.03 1.38 -8.64
C GLU A 85 -8.14 2.65 -7.78
N ILE A 86 -7.73 3.79 -8.34
CA ILE A 86 -7.76 5.09 -7.68
C ILE A 86 -8.87 5.93 -8.32
N ARG A 87 -9.86 6.34 -7.52
CA ARG A 87 -11.03 7.11 -7.95
C ARG A 87 -11.13 8.35 -7.08
N ILE A 88 -10.92 9.52 -7.69
CA ILE A 88 -10.63 10.77 -6.97
C ILE A 88 -11.83 11.71 -7.04
N SER A 89 -12.43 12.04 -5.89
CA SER A 89 -13.39 13.13 -5.75
C SER A 89 -12.70 14.42 -5.24
N TYR A 90 -13.41 15.54 -5.34
CA TYR A 90 -12.93 16.88 -4.92
C TYR A 90 -13.99 17.58 -4.06
N ASP A 91 -14.61 16.84 -3.14
CA ASP A 91 -15.63 17.41 -2.26
C ASP A 91 -14.96 18.17 -1.11
N GLY A 92 -15.09 19.50 -1.13
CA GLY A 92 -14.55 20.38 -0.09
C GLY A 92 -15.14 20.17 1.30
N ASN A 93 -16.25 19.46 1.42
CA ASN A 93 -16.87 19.11 2.71
C ASN A 93 -16.40 17.74 3.25
N ASP A 94 -15.65 16.97 2.45
CA ASP A 94 -15.23 15.60 2.79
C ASP A 94 -13.73 15.50 3.11
N GLY A 95 -13.05 16.63 3.35
CA GLY A 95 -11.63 16.69 3.72
C GLY A 95 -10.68 16.17 2.63
N ALA A 96 -9.43 15.86 2.98
CA ALA A 96 -8.50 15.16 2.08
C ALA A 96 -8.18 13.79 2.68
N TRP A 97 -8.31 12.73 1.88
CA TRP A 97 -8.09 11.35 2.35
C TRP A 97 -7.83 10.39 1.19
N SER A 98 -7.24 9.24 1.51
CA SER A 98 -7.12 8.11 0.61
C SER A 98 -7.34 6.78 1.33
N MET A 99 -7.72 5.77 0.55
CA MET A 99 -7.61 4.38 0.99
C MET A 99 -6.15 3.96 0.98
N LEU A 100 -5.75 3.16 1.97
CA LEU A 100 -4.38 2.68 2.07
C LEU A 100 -4.08 1.56 1.07
N GLY A 101 -3.35 1.90 0.01
CA GLY A 101 -2.84 0.93 -0.96
C GLY A 101 -3.92 0.04 -1.56
N THR A 102 -3.73 -1.27 -1.47
CA THR A 102 -4.65 -2.28 -2.01
C THR A 102 -6.03 -2.32 -1.36
N ASP A 103 -6.26 -1.61 -0.23
CA ASP A 103 -7.59 -1.50 0.37
C ASP A 103 -8.59 -0.79 -0.53
N ALA A 104 -8.12 0.07 -1.43
CA ALA A 104 -8.92 0.73 -2.46
C ALA A 104 -9.77 -0.24 -3.28
N ARG A 105 -9.33 -1.50 -3.38
CA ARG A 105 -10.04 -2.56 -4.11
C ARG A 105 -11.27 -3.12 -3.41
N SER A 106 -11.41 -2.87 -2.12
CA SER A 106 -12.58 -3.29 -1.35
C SER A 106 -13.72 -2.27 -1.44
N ILE A 107 -13.47 -1.14 -2.11
CA ILE A 107 -14.44 -0.05 -2.24
C ILE A 107 -15.25 -0.23 -3.53
N PRO A 108 -16.60 -0.11 -3.48
CA PRO A 108 -17.46 -0.16 -4.67
C PRO A 108 -17.04 0.81 -5.78
N PHE A 109 -17.20 0.40 -7.04
CA PHE A 109 -16.74 1.18 -8.21
C PHE A 109 -17.44 2.53 -8.41
N ASN A 110 -18.62 2.72 -7.80
CA ASN A 110 -19.34 3.99 -7.81
C ASN A 110 -18.95 4.94 -6.67
N GLN A 111 -17.99 4.56 -5.83
CA GLN A 111 -17.49 5.37 -4.72
C GLN A 111 -16.02 5.76 -4.95
N ALA A 112 -15.64 6.93 -4.44
CA ALA A 112 -14.25 7.39 -4.45
C ALA A 112 -13.37 6.50 -3.55
N THR A 113 -12.09 6.37 -3.90
CA THR A 113 -11.03 5.77 -3.05
C THR A 113 -10.02 6.82 -2.59
N MET A 114 -10.23 8.07 -3.00
CA MET A 114 -9.46 9.23 -2.57
C MET A 114 -10.36 10.46 -2.71
N ASN A 115 -10.26 11.41 -1.77
CA ASN A 115 -10.84 12.74 -1.92
C ASN A 115 -9.76 13.80 -1.73
N LEU A 116 -9.79 14.82 -2.58
CA LEU A 116 -8.94 16.00 -2.49
C LEU A 116 -9.83 17.22 -2.24
N GLY A 117 -10.42 17.32 -1.05
CA GLY A 117 -11.29 18.44 -0.66
C GLY A 117 -10.55 19.76 -0.47
N PHE A 118 -9.22 19.72 -0.42
CA PHE A 118 -8.34 20.87 -0.56
C PHE A 118 -7.06 20.43 -1.26
N MET A 119 -6.37 21.38 -1.90
CA MET A 119 -5.20 21.11 -2.72
C MET A 119 -4.01 22.01 -2.36
N ASP A 120 -3.95 22.49 -1.12
CA ASP A 120 -2.86 23.33 -0.64
C ASP A 120 -1.54 22.52 -0.61
N GLY A 121 -0.39 23.15 -0.91
CA GLY A 121 0.94 22.52 -0.84
C GLY A 121 1.06 21.15 -1.53
N GLY A 122 1.60 20.16 -0.81
CA GLY A 122 1.83 18.79 -1.28
C GLY A 122 0.69 17.80 -1.04
N THR A 123 -0.54 18.27 -0.80
CA THR A 123 -1.69 17.42 -0.40
C THR A 123 -1.93 16.25 -1.36
N ALA A 124 -1.92 16.48 -2.68
CA ALA A 124 -2.15 15.37 -3.62
C ALA A 124 -1.00 14.35 -3.60
N ALA A 125 0.25 14.80 -3.40
CA ALA A 125 1.38 13.88 -3.22
C ALA A 125 1.23 13.04 -1.95
N HIS A 126 0.78 13.65 -0.85
CA HIS A 126 0.47 12.96 0.41
C HIS A 126 -0.58 11.86 0.21
N GLU A 127 -1.73 12.20 -0.38
CA GLU A 127 -2.80 11.21 -0.62
C GLU A 127 -2.36 10.10 -1.58
N PHE A 128 -1.55 10.42 -2.59
CA PHE A 128 -0.96 9.38 -3.43
C PHE A 128 0.05 8.50 -2.68
N GLY A 129 0.70 9.02 -1.64
CA GLY A 129 1.51 8.22 -0.72
C GLY A 129 0.67 7.14 -0.04
N HIS A 130 -0.49 7.49 0.49
CA HIS A 130 -1.47 6.52 1.00
C HIS A 130 -1.95 5.54 -0.07
N ALA A 131 -2.28 6.03 -1.26
CA ALA A 131 -2.73 5.18 -2.37
C ALA A 131 -1.67 4.17 -2.84
N ILE A 132 -0.38 4.41 -2.58
CA ILE A 132 0.71 3.44 -2.82
C ILE A 132 1.11 2.65 -1.57
N GLY A 133 0.40 2.82 -0.46
CA GLY A 133 0.54 2.03 0.76
C GLY A 133 1.45 2.63 1.83
N LEU A 134 1.75 3.93 1.79
CA LEU A 134 2.42 4.63 2.89
C LEU A 134 1.41 5.01 3.98
N ALA A 135 1.82 4.92 5.23
CA ALA A 135 1.08 5.44 6.37
C ALA A 135 1.71 6.75 6.85
N HIS A 136 0.99 7.43 7.76
CA HIS A 136 1.47 8.66 8.38
C HIS A 136 2.80 8.52 9.10
N GLU A 137 3.70 9.49 8.90
CA GLU A 137 5.03 9.47 9.50
C GLU A 137 4.99 9.59 11.04
N HIS A 138 4.02 10.33 11.59
CA HIS A 138 3.84 10.45 13.05
C HIS A 138 3.35 9.15 13.73
N SER A 139 2.92 8.16 12.94
CA SER A 139 2.59 6.82 13.42
C SER A 139 3.83 5.92 13.57
N SER A 140 5.04 6.49 13.41
CA SER A 140 6.30 5.79 13.63
C SER A 140 6.45 5.35 15.09
N PRO A 141 6.86 4.10 15.35
CA PRO A 141 7.12 3.63 16.71
C PRO A 141 8.29 4.37 17.38
N ALA A 142 9.22 4.97 16.60
CA ALA A 142 10.39 5.67 17.11
C ALA A 142 10.31 7.19 16.88
N GLY A 143 10.74 7.99 17.87
CA GLY A 143 10.80 9.45 17.74
C GLY A 143 9.46 10.17 17.96
N GLY A 144 8.53 9.56 18.71
CA GLY A 144 7.15 10.01 18.79
C GLY A 144 6.92 11.43 19.35
N ILE A 145 5.92 12.08 18.78
CA ILE A 145 5.37 13.35 19.25
C ILE A 145 4.79 13.17 20.67
N GLN A 146 5.09 14.10 21.56
CA GLN A 146 4.54 14.14 22.92
C GLN A 146 3.17 14.82 22.89
N TRP A 147 2.12 14.06 22.61
CA TRP A 147 0.78 14.61 22.41
C TRP A 147 0.15 15.20 23.67
N ASN A 148 -0.41 16.41 23.54
CA ASN A 148 -1.48 16.86 24.40
C ASN A 148 -2.81 16.34 23.83
N GLU A 149 -3.14 15.08 24.11
CA GLU A 149 -4.29 14.39 23.48
C GLU A 149 -5.61 15.15 23.62
N GLN A 150 -5.87 15.77 24.77
CA GLN A 150 -7.09 16.54 24.99
C GLN A 150 -7.15 17.81 24.14
N ALA A 151 -6.02 18.49 23.93
CA ALA A 151 -5.98 19.66 23.05
C ALA A 151 -6.23 19.25 21.60
N VAL A 152 -5.62 18.16 21.16
CA VAL A 152 -5.80 17.60 19.81
C VAL A 152 -7.25 17.17 19.56
N ILE A 153 -7.83 16.32 20.42
CA ILE A 153 -9.23 15.85 20.29
C ILE A 153 -10.19 17.03 20.25
N ARG A 154 -10.03 18.01 21.14
CA ARG A 154 -10.88 19.20 21.18
C ARG A 154 -10.76 20.03 19.90
N SER A 155 -9.54 20.17 19.38
CA SER A 155 -9.30 20.98 18.19
C SER A 155 -9.84 20.30 16.92
N LEU A 156 -9.68 18.97 16.79
CA LEU A 156 -10.13 18.21 15.62
C LEU A 156 -11.65 17.95 15.60
N ALA A 157 -12.31 18.01 16.75
CA ALA A 157 -13.78 18.01 16.82
C ALA A 157 -14.41 19.31 16.28
N GLY A 158 -13.63 20.38 16.14
CA GLY A 158 -14.07 21.65 15.56
C GLY A 158 -13.87 21.74 14.04
N PRO A 159 -14.33 22.84 13.41
CA PRO A 159 -14.04 23.11 12.01
C PRO A 159 -12.52 23.21 11.76
N PRO A 160 -12.03 22.78 10.58
CA PRO A 160 -12.79 22.26 9.44
C PRO A 160 -13.02 20.74 9.47
N ASN A 161 -12.46 20.01 10.45
CA ASN A 161 -12.36 18.55 10.40
C ASN A 161 -13.61 17.85 10.96
N PHE A 162 -14.17 18.35 12.07
CA PHE A 162 -15.36 17.79 12.73
C PHE A 162 -15.25 16.29 13.07
N TRP A 163 -14.04 15.83 13.44
CA TRP A 163 -13.80 14.43 13.75
C TRP A 163 -14.33 14.05 15.13
N ASP A 164 -14.84 12.83 15.23
CA ASP A 164 -15.06 12.22 16.54
C ASP A 164 -13.73 11.79 17.18
N GLU A 165 -13.80 11.42 18.46
CA GLU A 165 -12.61 11.00 19.21
C GLU A 165 -11.99 9.74 18.62
N ALA A 166 -12.79 8.78 18.14
CA ALA A 166 -12.29 7.54 17.56
C ALA A 166 -11.44 7.79 16.31
N THR A 167 -11.93 8.66 15.41
CA THR A 167 -11.23 9.12 14.21
C THR A 167 -9.93 9.83 14.58
N THR A 168 -9.95 10.71 15.59
CA THR A 168 -8.75 11.41 16.06
C THR A 168 -7.71 10.45 16.63
N ARG A 169 -8.14 9.52 17.50
CA ARG A 169 -7.24 8.54 18.10
C ARG A 169 -6.58 7.67 17.05
N HIS A 170 -7.33 7.26 16.04
CA HIS A 170 -6.82 6.45 14.95
C HIS A 170 -5.86 7.23 14.04
N ASN A 171 -6.23 8.43 13.59
CA ASN A 171 -5.44 9.15 12.60
C ASN A 171 -4.24 9.91 13.19
N VAL A 172 -4.28 10.29 14.48
CA VAL A 172 -3.23 11.12 15.10
C VAL A 172 -2.39 10.34 16.12
N PHE A 173 -3.01 9.51 16.96
CA PHE A 173 -2.29 8.88 18.07
C PHE A 173 -1.88 7.44 17.78
N PHE A 174 -2.48 6.80 16.78
CA PHE A 174 -2.13 5.42 16.44
C PHE A 174 -0.66 5.34 16.03
N LYS A 175 0.05 4.38 16.62
CA LYS A 175 1.41 4.02 16.26
C LYS A 175 1.43 2.57 15.84
N TYR A 176 2.16 2.28 14.78
CA TYR A 176 2.39 0.91 14.35
C TYR A 176 3.45 0.23 15.24
N GLY A 177 3.30 -1.07 15.46
CA GLY A 177 4.38 -1.91 15.97
C GLY A 177 5.51 -2.04 14.93
N MET A 178 6.75 -2.22 15.41
CA MET A 178 7.96 -2.36 14.56
C MET A 178 7.85 -3.52 13.55
N ASP A 179 7.09 -4.54 13.88
CA ASP A 179 6.85 -5.74 13.07
C ASP A 179 5.71 -5.57 12.07
N GLN A 180 4.99 -4.47 12.11
CA GLN A 180 3.84 -4.21 11.25
C GLN A 180 4.17 -3.39 10.02
N ILE A 181 5.31 -2.70 10.07
CA ILE A 181 5.69 -1.71 9.08
C ILE A 181 7.01 -2.08 8.42
N ASN A 182 7.13 -1.69 7.17
CA ASN A 182 8.43 -1.45 6.58
C ASN A 182 8.84 -0.03 6.99
N GLY A 183 9.94 0.15 7.76
CA GLY A 183 10.43 1.48 8.15
C GLY A 183 10.47 1.74 9.65
N THR A 184 11.33 2.65 10.17
CA THR A 184 11.53 2.79 11.64
C THR A 184 12.02 4.14 12.19
N GLN A 185 12.36 5.17 11.41
CA GLN A 185 12.88 6.44 11.96
C GLN A 185 12.06 7.61 11.43
N PHE A 186 11.62 8.46 12.36
CA PHE A 186 10.88 9.69 12.10
C PHE A 186 11.65 10.63 11.15
N ASP A 187 11.00 10.98 10.05
CA ASP A 187 11.44 12.00 9.08
C ASP A 187 10.59 13.28 9.23
N PRO A 188 11.13 14.36 9.82
CA PRO A 188 10.40 15.62 9.97
C PRO A 188 10.05 16.29 8.63
N ASP A 189 10.75 15.93 7.54
CA ASP A 189 10.55 16.51 6.23
C ASP A 189 9.71 15.62 5.30
N SER A 190 9.21 14.48 5.79
CA SER A 190 8.39 13.56 5.00
C SER A 190 7.11 14.24 4.54
N ILE A 191 6.76 14.02 3.26
CA ILE A 191 5.45 14.41 2.74
C ILE A 191 4.32 13.75 3.53
N MET A 192 4.56 12.60 4.15
CA MET A 192 3.57 11.83 4.94
C MET A 192 3.42 12.33 6.39
N LEU A 193 4.11 13.41 6.78
CA LEU A 193 3.98 14.02 8.10
C LEU A 193 2.91 15.13 8.09
N TYR A 194 2.00 15.09 9.06
CA TYR A 194 1.07 16.19 9.28
C TYR A 194 1.74 17.37 9.97
N ALA A 195 1.26 18.57 9.64
CA ALA A 195 1.60 19.80 10.33
C ALA A 195 0.76 19.93 11.62
N PHE A 196 1.41 19.74 12.76
CA PHE A 196 0.82 19.81 14.08
C PHE A 196 1.38 21.02 14.82
N PRO A 197 0.53 21.90 15.34
CA PRO A 197 0.99 23.12 15.98
C PRO A 197 1.53 22.81 17.39
N ALA A 198 2.39 23.70 17.92
CA ALA A 198 3.08 23.48 19.18
C ALA A 198 2.12 23.30 20.38
N GLU A 199 0.95 23.94 20.34
CA GLU A 199 -0.09 23.79 21.37
C GLU A 199 -0.69 22.38 21.46
N TRP A 200 -0.48 21.54 20.44
CA TRP A 200 -0.92 20.15 20.43
C TRP A 200 0.10 19.20 21.06
N THR A 201 1.26 19.72 21.47
CA THR A 201 2.33 18.94 22.08
C THR A 201 2.65 19.40 23.50
N LEU A 202 3.07 18.48 24.36
CA LEU A 202 3.41 18.76 25.76
C LEU A 202 4.76 19.49 25.88
N ASN A 203 5.63 19.36 24.89
CA ASN A 203 6.96 19.96 24.85
C ASN A 203 7.02 21.24 24.00
N GLY A 204 5.90 21.70 23.44
CA GLY A 204 5.85 22.91 22.62
C GLY A 204 6.58 22.81 21.29
N VAL A 205 6.85 21.60 20.81
CA VAL A 205 7.46 21.34 19.49
C VAL A 205 6.34 21.20 18.47
N ALA A 206 6.38 22.01 17.41
CA ALA A 206 5.49 21.88 16.26
C ALA A 206 6.15 21.03 15.16
N THR A 207 5.34 20.50 14.24
CA THR A 207 5.79 20.01 12.93
C THR A 207 5.31 20.99 11.85
N HIS A 208 5.92 20.92 10.66
CA HIS A 208 5.61 21.81 9.53
C HIS A 208 4.96 21.05 8.38
N ALA A 209 4.23 21.79 7.54
CA ALA A 209 3.68 21.22 6.32
C ALA A 209 4.81 21.02 5.30
N ASN A 210 4.92 19.81 4.77
CA ASN A 210 5.87 19.48 3.73
C ASN A 210 5.19 19.53 2.36
N GLU A 211 5.83 20.20 1.39
CA GLU A 211 5.23 20.44 0.07
C GLU A 211 5.80 19.55 -1.04
N VAL A 212 6.87 18.81 -0.74
CA VAL A 212 7.59 17.96 -1.69
C VAL A 212 8.01 16.65 -1.03
N LEU A 213 8.31 15.62 -1.84
CA LEU A 213 8.87 14.36 -1.34
C LEU A 213 10.27 14.58 -0.75
N SER A 214 10.46 14.15 0.50
CA SER A 214 11.76 14.19 1.18
C SER A 214 12.77 13.23 0.52
N ALA A 215 14.04 13.32 0.90
CA ALA A 215 15.04 12.35 0.46
C ALA A 215 14.68 10.93 0.96
N LEU A 216 14.23 10.82 2.20
CA LEU A 216 13.90 9.54 2.84
C LEU A 216 12.62 8.93 2.25
N ASP A 217 11.62 9.74 1.87
CA ASP A 217 10.42 9.30 1.15
C ASP A 217 10.81 8.58 -0.14
N ARG A 218 11.62 9.25 -0.97
CA ARG A 218 12.06 8.75 -2.29
C ARG A 218 12.86 7.47 -2.16
N GLU A 219 13.78 7.45 -1.20
CA GLU A 219 14.61 6.29 -0.94
C GLU A 219 13.82 5.09 -0.42
N PHE A 220 12.80 5.33 0.42
CA PHE A 220 11.96 4.27 0.95
C PHE A 220 11.16 3.57 -0.15
N VAL A 221 10.43 4.35 -0.96
CA VAL A 221 9.60 3.78 -2.02
C VAL A 221 10.40 3.12 -3.13
N ALA A 222 11.64 3.58 -3.36
CA ALA A 222 12.57 2.95 -4.29
C ALA A 222 13.29 1.72 -3.70
N GLY A 223 13.13 1.46 -2.39
CA GLY A 223 13.81 0.39 -1.68
C GLY A 223 13.21 -1.00 -1.95
N ALA A 224 13.98 -2.05 -1.65
CA ALA A 224 13.62 -3.45 -1.91
C ALA A 224 12.33 -3.93 -1.21
N ARG A 225 11.83 -3.19 -0.21
CA ARG A 225 10.61 -3.52 0.54
C ARG A 225 9.35 -2.84 -0.03
N MET A 226 9.50 -2.01 -1.06
CA MET A 226 8.43 -1.25 -1.71
C MET A 226 8.44 -1.49 -3.22
N TYR A 227 8.83 -0.50 -4.03
CA TYR A 227 8.73 -0.55 -5.48
C TYR A 227 10.06 -0.21 -6.17
N PRO A 228 11.09 -1.07 -6.01
CA PRO A 228 12.39 -0.82 -6.62
C PRO A 228 12.33 -0.93 -8.15
N LYS A 229 12.86 0.09 -8.84
CA LYS A 229 13.00 0.11 -10.32
C LYS A 229 13.96 -0.94 -10.86
N THR A 230 14.85 -1.45 -10.01
CA THR A 230 15.86 -2.43 -10.36
C THR A 230 15.36 -3.87 -10.31
N GLN A 231 14.22 -4.14 -9.65
CA GLN A 231 13.64 -5.49 -9.63
C GLN A 231 12.71 -5.69 -10.84
N PRO A 232 12.63 -6.92 -11.38
CA PRO A 232 11.73 -7.25 -12.47
C PRO A 232 10.26 -6.99 -12.03
N GLY A 233 9.57 -6.08 -12.71
CA GLY A 233 8.14 -5.85 -12.50
C GLY A 233 7.27 -6.81 -13.32
N LEU A 234 5.97 -6.56 -13.36
CA LEU A 234 5.00 -7.34 -14.16
C LEU A 234 5.42 -7.68 -15.61
N PRO A 235 6.07 -6.79 -16.39
CA PRO A 235 6.51 -7.13 -17.75
C PRO A 235 7.51 -8.28 -17.83
N ALA A 236 8.23 -8.56 -16.73
CA ALA A 236 9.25 -9.59 -16.64
C ALA A 236 8.74 -10.86 -15.92
N ALA A 237 7.42 -10.99 -15.68
CA ALA A 237 6.84 -12.16 -15.04
C ALA A 237 7.15 -13.45 -15.82
N THR A 238 7.65 -14.46 -15.12
CA THR A 238 8.08 -15.74 -15.71
C THR A 238 6.86 -16.53 -16.20
N PRO A 239 6.82 -16.96 -17.48
CA PRO A 239 5.68 -17.70 -17.99
C PRO A 239 5.60 -19.11 -17.38
N LEU A 240 4.40 -19.51 -16.98
CA LEU A 240 4.03 -20.88 -16.63
C LEU A 240 3.07 -21.41 -17.69
N THR A 241 3.30 -22.65 -18.13
CA THR A 241 2.41 -23.35 -19.06
C THR A 241 1.49 -24.28 -18.27
N VAL A 242 0.17 -24.14 -18.45
CA VAL A 242 -0.82 -24.98 -17.77
C VAL A 242 -0.62 -26.45 -18.14
N GLY A 243 -0.45 -27.29 -17.11
CA GLY A 243 -0.24 -28.74 -17.25
C GLY A 243 1.19 -29.16 -17.56
N ALA A 244 2.13 -28.22 -17.72
CA ALA A 244 3.54 -28.53 -17.91
C ALA A 244 4.23 -28.87 -16.57
N SER A 245 5.47 -29.37 -16.66
CA SER A 245 6.33 -29.58 -15.50
C SER A 245 6.56 -28.28 -14.72
N ARG A 246 6.70 -28.41 -13.39
CA ARG A 246 7.01 -27.28 -12.51
C ARG A 246 8.34 -26.64 -12.90
N ILE A 247 8.42 -25.32 -12.75
CA ILE A 247 9.65 -24.56 -12.92
C ILE A 247 10.34 -24.43 -11.56
N SER A 248 11.66 -24.60 -11.52
CA SER A 248 12.47 -24.34 -10.32
C SER A 248 12.76 -22.84 -10.22
N ALA A 249 12.63 -22.29 -9.01
CA ALA A 249 12.86 -20.89 -8.69
C ALA A 249 13.54 -20.75 -7.32
N SER A 250 13.93 -19.54 -6.96
CA SER A 250 14.56 -19.26 -5.67
C SER A 250 14.29 -17.82 -5.25
N ILE A 251 13.85 -17.63 -4.02
CA ILE A 251 13.92 -16.34 -3.35
C ILE A 251 15.40 -16.12 -3.00
N GLY A 252 16.10 -15.35 -3.81
CA GLY A 252 17.53 -15.08 -3.71
C GLY A 252 17.89 -14.00 -2.68
N LYS A 253 16.95 -13.10 -2.35
CA LYS A 253 17.13 -12.05 -1.35
C LYS A 253 15.90 -11.88 -0.47
N ALA A 254 16.11 -11.51 0.79
CA ALA A 254 15.01 -11.20 1.70
C ALA A 254 14.14 -10.06 1.14
N GLY A 255 12.83 -10.27 1.16
CA GLY A 255 11.84 -9.33 0.62
C GLY A 255 11.66 -9.41 -0.90
N GLU A 256 12.38 -10.28 -1.61
CA GLU A 256 12.13 -10.57 -3.02
C GLU A 256 10.76 -11.21 -3.23
N GLU A 257 10.10 -10.81 -4.31
CA GLU A 257 8.83 -11.34 -4.76
C GLU A 257 9.02 -11.81 -6.21
N ASP A 258 8.95 -13.12 -6.43
CA ASP A 258 8.97 -13.72 -7.75
C ASP A 258 7.60 -13.56 -8.39
N LEU A 259 7.59 -13.11 -9.64
CA LEU A 259 6.37 -12.96 -10.43
C LEU A 259 6.33 -13.99 -11.56
N PHE A 260 5.20 -14.68 -11.64
CA PHE A 260 4.87 -15.60 -12.72
C PHE A 260 3.57 -15.18 -13.40
N ARG A 261 3.37 -15.65 -14.63
CA ARG A 261 2.13 -15.46 -15.38
C ARG A 261 1.71 -16.73 -16.10
N PHE A 262 0.42 -16.96 -16.24
CA PHE A 262 -0.11 -18.03 -17.08
C PHE A 262 -1.39 -17.59 -17.78
N HIS A 263 -1.71 -18.26 -18.88
CA HIS A 263 -2.97 -18.08 -19.59
C HIS A 263 -3.90 -19.27 -19.28
N ALA A 264 -5.14 -18.99 -18.90
CA ALA A 264 -6.19 -19.99 -18.81
C ALA A 264 -7.00 -19.97 -20.12
N ASP A 265 -6.89 -21.02 -20.94
CA ASP A 265 -7.59 -21.06 -22.24
C ASP A 265 -9.11 -21.19 -22.10
N THR A 266 -9.56 -21.82 -21.01
CA THR A 266 -10.98 -22.12 -20.79
C THR A 266 -11.36 -21.88 -19.33
N ASN A 267 -12.66 -21.64 -19.12
CA ASN A 267 -13.22 -21.63 -17.77
C ASN A 267 -13.02 -23.00 -17.12
N GLY A 268 -12.65 -23.01 -15.83
CA GLY A 268 -12.43 -24.25 -15.11
C GLY A 268 -11.82 -24.04 -13.75
N VAL A 269 -11.60 -25.13 -13.02
CA VAL A 269 -10.86 -25.08 -11.75
C VAL A 269 -9.39 -25.24 -12.05
N TYR A 270 -8.59 -24.27 -11.63
CA TYR A 270 -7.13 -24.31 -11.77
C TYR A 270 -6.50 -24.47 -10.39
N VAL A 271 -5.43 -25.24 -10.34
CA VAL A 271 -4.62 -25.47 -9.15
C VAL A 271 -3.25 -24.88 -9.43
N ILE A 272 -2.88 -23.88 -8.64
CA ILE A 272 -1.54 -23.30 -8.58
C ILE A 272 -0.92 -23.79 -7.29
N GLU A 273 0.28 -24.34 -7.37
CA GLU A 273 0.93 -24.95 -6.22
C GLU A 273 2.44 -24.76 -6.27
N THR A 274 3.03 -24.58 -5.10
CA THR A 274 4.48 -24.62 -4.91
C THR A 274 4.91 -25.90 -4.19
N MET A 275 6.16 -26.29 -4.39
CA MET A 275 6.79 -27.41 -3.68
C MET A 275 8.24 -27.07 -3.34
N GLY A 276 8.70 -27.56 -2.20
CA GLY A 276 10.08 -27.40 -1.74
C GLY A 276 10.13 -27.48 -0.22
N ILE A 277 11.33 -27.23 0.33
CA ILE A 277 11.51 -27.10 1.78
C ILE A 277 11.34 -25.66 2.27
N THR A 278 11.31 -24.69 1.35
CA THR A 278 11.18 -23.27 1.66
C THR A 278 9.73 -22.95 1.94
N ASP A 279 9.46 -22.30 3.06
CA ASP A 279 8.16 -21.78 3.44
C ASP A 279 7.88 -20.49 2.63
N VAL A 280 6.94 -20.58 1.70
CA VAL A 280 6.62 -19.51 0.76
C VAL A 280 5.15 -19.12 0.88
N TYR A 281 4.83 -17.90 0.48
CA TYR A 281 3.49 -17.34 0.47
C TYR A 281 3.10 -17.00 -0.97
N MET A 282 1.86 -17.29 -1.36
CA MET A 282 1.42 -17.12 -2.74
C MET A 282 0.17 -16.24 -2.84
N LYS A 283 0.14 -15.37 -3.85
CA LYS A 283 -1.03 -14.60 -4.27
C LYS A 283 -1.35 -14.87 -5.74
N LEU A 284 -2.64 -14.94 -6.07
CA LEU A 284 -3.16 -15.08 -7.42
C LEU A 284 -3.96 -13.83 -7.81
N PHE A 285 -3.66 -13.27 -8.99
CA PHE A 285 -4.34 -12.09 -9.53
C PHE A 285 -4.90 -12.38 -10.93
N GLY A 286 -6.03 -11.75 -11.27
CA GLY A 286 -6.61 -11.79 -12.61
C GLY A 286 -8.15 -11.78 -12.61
N PRO A 287 -8.78 -12.15 -13.74
CA PRO A 287 -8.16 -12.26 -15.07
C PRO A 287 -7.75 -10.87 -15.59
N ASN A 288 -6.71 -10.83 -16.43
CA ASN A 288 -6.22 -9.66 -17.17
C ASN A 288 -5.89 -8.42 -16.32
N SER A 289 -5.71 -8.62 -15.01
CA SER A 289 -5.41 -7.57 -14.06
C SER A 289 -4.42 -8.09 -13.03
N ALA A 290 -3.24 -7.48 -13.01
CA ALA A 290 -2.22 -7.76 -12.00
C ALA A 290 -2.52 -7.10 -10.65
N THR A 291 -3.51 -6.22 -10.59
CA THR A 291 -3.94 -5.54 -9.37
C THR A 291 -5.11 -6.27 -8.72
N ALA A 292 -5.86 -7.11 -9.47
CA ALA A 292 -7.02 -7.85 -9.00
C ALA A 292 -6.67 -9.19 -8.32
N LEU A 293 -6.25 -9.18 -7.05
CA LEU A 293 -6.16 -10.36 -6.16
C LEU A 293 -7.48 -11.13 -6.14
N LEU A 294 -7.39 -12.42 -6.44
CA LEU A 294 -8.47 -13.39 -6.37
C LEU A 294 -8.36 -14.31 -5.16
N ALA A 295 -7.13 -14.71 -4.82
CA ALA A 295 -6.85 -15.62 -3.73
C ALA A 295 -5.41 -15.44 -3.23
N GLU A 296 -5.18 -15.83 -1.98
CA GLU A 296 -3.86 -15.93 -1.36
C GLU A 296 -3.84 -17.13 -0.42
N ASP A 297 -2.67 -17.73 -0.23
CA ASP A 297 -2.49 -18.93 0.58
C ASP A 297 -1.03 -19.04 1.05
N ASP A 298 -0.81 -19.69 2.19
CA ASP A 298 0.51 -19.95 2.78
C ASP A 298 0.81 -21.44 3.02
N ASP A 299 -0.14 -22.24 3.54
CA ASP A 299 0.17 -23.60 4.01
C ASP A 299 -0.80 -24.71 3.55
N SER A 300 -1.74 -24.43 2.64
CA SER A 300 -2.73 -25.44 2.20
C SER A 300 -2.17 -26.53 1.25
N GLY A 301 -0.87 -26.50 0.95
CA GLY A 301 -0.19 -27.39 0.01
C GLY A 301 0.70 -28.44 0.67
N PHE A 302 1.82 -28.78 0.02
CA PHE A 302 2.74 -29.80 0.53
C PHE A 302 3.73 -29.20 1.54
N GLY A 303 3.72 -29.69 2.78
CA GLY A 303 4.53 -29.12 3.85
C GLY A 303 4.02 -27.73 4.23
N LEU A 304 4.91 -26.74 4.25
CA LEU A 304 4.57 -25.32 4.49
C LEU A 304 4.46 -24.53 3.18
N ASN A 305 4.03 -25.18 2.10
CA ASN A 305 3.90 -24.52 0.80
C ASN A 305 2.43 -24.25 0.48
N PRO A 306 2.14 -23.18 -0.25
CA PRO A 306 0.79 -22.80 -0.61
C PRO A 306 0.25 -23.57 -1.81
N ARG A 307 -1.06 -23.75 -1.81
CA ARG A 307 -1.86 -24.35 -2.88
C ARG A 307 -3.19 -23.60 -3.04
N ILE A 308 -3.30 -22.85 -4.13
CA ILE A 308 -4.55 -22.18 -4.51
C ILE A 308 -5.32 -23.07 -5.50
N SER A 309 -6.57 -23.40 -5.17
CA SER A 309 -7.49 -24.12 -6.05
C SER A 309 -8.73 -23.27 -6.29
N ALA A 310 -8.83 -22.61 -7.45
CA ALA A 310 -9.86 -21.60 -7.70
C ALA A 310 -10.60 -21.84 -9.02
N PRO A 311 -11.92 -21.54 -9.09
CA PRO A 311 -12.64 -21.45 -10.35
C PRO A 311 -12.20 -20.16 -11.07
N LEU A 312 -11.60 -20.32 -12.25
CA LEU A 312 -11.07 -19.22 -13.06
C LEU A 312 -11.82 -19.15 -14.39
N LEU A 313 -12.02 -17.92 -14.88
CA LEU A 313 -12.47 -17.66 -16.25
C LEU A 313 -11.28 -17.73 -17.23
N ALA A 314 -11.54 -17.83 -18.52
CA ALA A 314 -10.49 -17.70 -19.52
C ALA A 314 -9.83 -16.31 -19.45
N GLY A 315 -8.50 -16.25 -19.59
CA GLY A 315 -7.73 -15.00 -19.53
C GLY A 315 -6.35 -15.16 -18.91
N ASP A 316 -5.65 -14.03 -18.76
CA ASP A 316 -4.30 -13.98 -18.19
C ASP A 316 -4.32 -13.81 -16.67
N TYR A 317 -3.46 -14.54 -15.99
CA TYR A 317 -3.33 -14.53 -14.53
C TYR A 317 -1.89 -14.32 -14.11
N PHE A 318 -1.71 -13.69 -12.95
CA PHE A 318 -0.41 -13.42 -12.35
C PHE A 318 -0.32 -14.13 -11.01
N VAL A 319 0.82 -14.76 -10.76
CA VAL A 319 1.12 -15.43 -9.48
C VAL A 319 2.32 -14.73 -8.88
N GLN A 320 2.17 -14.23 -7.66
CA GLN A 320 3.25 -13.67 -6.88
C GLN A 320 3.64 -14.66 -5.79
N VAL A 321 4.92 -15.00 -5.72
CA VAL A 321 5.48 -15.87 -4.68
C VAL A 321 6.57 -15.11 -3.93
N ARG A 322 6.57 -15.20 -2.61
CA ARG A 322 7.62 -14.64 -1.75
C ARG A 322 7.91 -15.60 -0.62
N HIS A 323 9.04 -15.43 0.06
CA HIS A 323 9.25 -16.14 1.32
C HIS A 323 8.22 -15.70 2.37
N TYR A 324 7.79 -16.62 3.24
CA TYR A 324 6.87 -16.32 4.35
C TYR A 324 7.42 -15.22 5.27
N ASP A 325 8.64 -15.44 5.80
CA ASP A 325 9.43 -14.38 6.43
C ASP A 325 10.02 -13.40 5.39
N ARG A 326 9.45 -12.20 5.30
CA ARG A 326 9.92 -11.13 4.40
C ARG A 326 11.24 -10.47 4.86
N SER A 327 11.63 -10.66 6.11
CA SER A 327 12.73 -9.89 6.72
C SER A 327 14.10 -10.52 6.52
N GLY A 328 14.19 -11.87 6.57
CA GLY A 328 15.44 -12.60 6.37
C GLY A 328 15.32 -13.84 5.48
N GLY A 329 14.09 -14.26 5.14
CA GLY A 329 13.83 -15.50 4.43
C GLY A 329 14.35 -15.52 3.00
N THR A 330 15.01 -16.62 2.63
CA THR A 330 15.47 -16.96 1.28
C THR A 330 15.38 -18.47 1.09
N GLY A 331 15.33 -18.95 -0.15
CA GLY A 331 15.31 -20.39 -0.39
C GLY A 331 14.80 -20.80 -1.76
N ARG A 332 15.07 -22.05 -2.11
CA ARG A 332 14.65 -22.67 -3.38
C ARG A 332 13.26 -23.28 -3.27
N TYR A 333 12.48 -23.17 -4.33
CA TYR A 333 11.17 -23.80 -4.45
C TYR A 333 10.91 -24.13 -5.93
N SER A 334 9.78 -24.76 -6.20
CA SER A 334 9.27 -24.95 -7.56
C SER A 334 7.80 -24.57 -7.61
N VAL A 335 7.34 -24.09 -8.75
CA VAL A 335 5.96 -23.64 -8.96
C VAL A 335 5.37 -24.26 -10.22
N GLY A 336 4.09 -24.59 -10.19
CA GLY A 336 3.37 -25.06 -11.37
C GLY A 336 1.89 -24.74 -11.30
N VAL A 337 1.24 -24.84 -12.45
CA VAL A 337 -0.20 -24.64 -12.62
C VAL A 337 -0.78 -25.77 -13.46
N LYS A 338 -1.93 -26.29 -13.04
CA LYS A 338 -2.68 -27.32 -13.78
C LYS A 338 -4.18 -27.05 -13.72
N ARG A 339 -4.90 -27.49 -14.74
CA ARG A 339 -6.36 -27.53 -14.73
C ARG A 339 -6.83 -28.84 -14.09
N ARG A 340 -7.86 -28.76 -13.26
CA ARG A 340 -8.56 -29.92 -12.69
C ARG A 340 -9.74 -30.34 -13.57
#